data_AF-U2B6Q8-F1
#
_entry.id   AF-U2B6Q8-F1
#
_cell.length_a   1.000
_cell.length_b   1.000
_cell.length_c   1.000
_cell.angle_alpha   90.00
_cell.angle_beta   90.00
_cell.angle_gamma   90.00
#
_symmetry.space_group_name_H-M   'P 1'
#
loop_
_entity.id
_entity.type
_entity.pdbx_description
1 polymer ?
#
loop_
_entity_poly.entity_id
_entity_poly.type
_entity_poly.pdbx_seq_one_letter_code
_entity_poly.pdbx_strand_id
1 'polypeptide(L)'
;MSKLIGFLLLVAGVIHLLPLAGVLGGERLNALYGIALDEPNLQILMRHRAVLFGLLGALLVAAAFVPALRGAALIGGLVSVLAFLLLAWSAPVYNEALRRVVIADWIALACLVPALVLHLRSS
;
A
#
# COMPACT_ATOMS: atom_id res chain seq x y z
N MET A 1 23.69 -5.07 -0.35
CA MET A 1 22.64 -4.91 -1.39
C MET A 1 21.35 -5.62 -0.99
N SER A 2 21.31 -6.97 -0.92
CA SER A 2 20.09 -7.73 -0.63
C SER A 2 19.38 -7.38 0.69
N LYS A 3 20.12 -7.14 1.78
CA LYS A 3 19.55 -6.77 3.09
C LYS A 3 18.82 -5.42 3.06
N LEU A 4 19.33 -4.44 2.32
CA LEU A 4 18.73 -3.12 2.20
C LEU A 4 17.45 -3.18 1.36
N ILE A 5 17.45 -3.92 0.25
CA ILE A 5 16.23 -4.18 -0.54
C ILE A 5 15.16 -4.84 0.33
N GLY A 6 15.55 -5.86 1.10
CA GLY A 6 14.64 -6.53 2.03
C GLY A 6 14.05 -5.59 3.07
N PHE A 7 14.87 -4.73 3.68
CA PHE A 7 14.40 -3.72 4.64
C PHE A 7 13.39 -2.74 4.01
N LEU A 8 13.70 -2.20 2.82
CA LEU A 8 12.81 -1.27 2.12
C LEU A 8 11.46 -1.92 1.74
N LEU A 9 11.50 -3.18 1.29
CA LEU A 9 10.30 -3.97 1.01
C LEU A 9 9.49 -4.27 2.27
N LEU A 10 10.16 -4.52 3.40
CA LEU A 10 9.50 -4.75 4.68
C LEU A 10 8.73 -3.50 5.13
N VAL A 11 9.37 -2.32 5.07
CA VAL A 11 8.73 -1.04 5.42
C VAL A 11 7.53 -0.76 4.51
N ALA A 12 7.71 -0.88 3.19
CA ALA A 12 6.62 -0.70 2.23
C ALA A 12 5.49 -1.71 2.44
N GLY A 13 5.81 -2.97 2.73
CA GLY A 13 4.86 -4.03 3.02
C GLY A 13 4.03 -3.75 4.27
N VAL A 14 4.65 -3.29 5.36
CA VAL A 14 3.94 -2.89 6.58
C VAL A 14 2.97 -1.74 6.32
N ILE A 15 3.36 -0.74 5.52
CA ILE A 15 2.46 0.36 5.12
C ILE A 15 1.23 -0.19 4.37
N HIS A 16 1.43 -1.11 3.43
CA HIS A 16 0.35 -1.74 2.66
C HIS A 16 -0.52 -2.68 3.50
N LEU A 17 -0.06 -3.13 4.66
CA LEU A 17 -0.87 -3.92 5.60
C LEU A 17 -1.79 -3.04 6.47
N LEU A 18 -1.54 -1.73 6.59
CA LEU A 18 -2.39 -0.85 7.42
C LEU A 18 -3.87 -0.85 7.00
N PRO A 19 -4.22 -0.80 5.70
CA PRO A 19 -5.62 -0.85 5.27
C PRO A 19 -6.32 -2.17 5.61
N LEU A 20 -5.59 -3.27 5.87
CA LEU A 20 -6.18 -4.59 6.17
C LEU A 20 -7.11 -4.55 7.39
N ALA A 21 -6.87 -3.66 8.36
CA ALA A 21 -7.76 -3.45 9.49
C ALA A 21 -9.20 -3.05 9.07
N GLY A 22 -9.36 -2.46 7.88
CA GLY A 22 -10.65 -2.14 7.27
C GLY A 22 -11.53 -3.35 6.98
N VAL A 23 -10.97 -4.57 6.89
CA VAL A 23 -11.74 -5.81 6.73
C VAL A 23 -12.68 -6.05 7.91
N LEU A 24 -12.37 -5.51 9.09
CA LEU A 24 -13.16 -5.73 10.31
C LEU A 24 -14.53 -5.02 10.30
N GLY A 25 -14.79 -4.09 9.37
CA GLY A 25 -16.10 -3.49 9.17
C GLY A 25 -16.08 -1.97 8.96
N GLY A 26 -17.29 -1.39 8.82
CA GLY A 26 -17.49 0.04 8.54
C GLY A 26 -16.86 0.98 9.57
N GLU A 27 -16.87 0.63 10.85
CA GLU A 27 -16.24 1.46 11.91
C GLU A 27 -14.73 1.62 11.72
N ARG A 28 -14.02 0.54 11.35
CA ARG A 28 -12.58 0.59 11.08
C ARG A 28 -12.29 1.34 9.80
N LEU A 29 -13.14 1.18 8.78
CA LEU A 29 -13.04 1.97 7.56
C LEU A 29 -13.28 3.47 7.82
N ASN A 30 -14.23 3.81 8.70
CA ASN A 30 -14.46 5.19 9.12
C ASN A 30 -13.25 5.74 9.90
N ALA A 31 -12.65 4.95 10.80
CA ALA A 31 -11.44 5.35 11.50
C ALA A 31 -10.24 5.57 10.55
N LEU A 32 -10.12 4.78 9.48
CA LEU A 32 -9.04 4.87 8.50
C LEU A 32 -9.24 6.02 7.49
N TYR A 33 -10.48 6.25 7.04
CA TYR A 33 -10.78 7.16 5.92
C TYR A 33 -11.60 8.39 6.31
N GLY A 34 -12.08 8.50 7.56
CA GLY A 34 -12.88 9.62 8.03
C GLY A 34 -14.21 9.79 7.28
N ILE A 35 -14.78 8.68 6.80
CA ILE A 35 -16.02 8.64 6.04
C ILE A 35 -16.96 7.65 6.73
N ALA A 36 -18.16 8.13 7.12
CA ALA A 36 -19.26 7.26 7.50
C ALA A 36 -19.71 6.47 6.26
N LEU A 37 -19.36 5.19 6.21
CA LEU A 37 -19.76 4.29 5.13
C LEU A 37 -21.10 3.67 5.48
N ASP A 38 -22.17 4.45 5.47
CA ASP A 38 -23.51 3.97 5.84
C ASP A 38 -24.12 3.10 4.72
N GLU A 39 -23.60 3.22 3.50
CA GLU A 39 -24.01 2.46 2.33
C GLU A 39 -23.38 1.04 2.33
N PRO A 40 -24.17 -0.05 2.47
CA PRO A 40 -23.65 -1.42 2.57
C PRO A 40 -22.82 -1.86 1.37
N ASN A 41 -23.19 -1.45 0.16
CA ASN A 41 -22.46 -1.81 -1.05
C ASN A 41 -21.05 -1.21 -1.04
N LEU A 42 -20.90 0.02 -0.56
CA LEU A 42 -19.62 0.70 -0.46
C LEU A 42 -18.74 0.07 0.62
N GLN A 43 -19.33 -0.41 1.72
CA GLN A 43 -18.59 -1.17 2.73
C GLN A 43 -17.98 -2.44 2.14
N ILE A 44 -18.73 -3.20 1.32
CA ILE A 44 -18.20 -4.41 0.69
C ILE A 44 -16.99 -4.07 -0.22
N LEU A 45 -17.13 -3.05 -1.06
CA LEU A 45 -16.04 -2.61 -1.95
C LEU A 45 -14.79 -2.18 -1.18
N MET A 46 -14.95 -1.42 -0.10
CA MET A 46 -13.83 -0.96 0.72
C MET A 46 -13.19 -2.08 1.54
N ARG A 47 -13.96 -3.05 2.04
CA ARG A 47 -13.42 -4.25 2.71
C ARG A 47 -12.66 -5.13 1.73
N HIS A 48 -13.17 -5.32 0.52
CA HIS A 48 -12.45 -6.04 -0.53
C HIS A 48 -11.13 -5.33 -0.90
N ARG A 49 -11.16 -3.99 -1.03
CA ARG A 49 -9.95 -3.19 -1.21
C ARG A 49 -8.94 -3.42 -0.09
N ALA A 50 -9.39 -3.45 1.17
CA ALA A 50 -8.53 -3.76 2.32
C ALA A 50 -7.88 -5.16 2.22
N VAL A 51 -8.59 -6.17 1.71
CA VAL A 51 -8.01 -7.50 1.44
C VAL A 51 -6.94 -7.44 0.35
N LEU A 52 -7.19 -6.74 -0.76
CA LEU A 52 -6.21 -6.60 -1.85
C LEU A 52 -4.92 -5.92 -1.38
N PHE A 53 -5.04 -4.86 -0.57
CA PHE A 53 -3.88 -4.23 0.07
C PHE A 53 -3.17 -5.19 1.02
N GLY A 54 -3.92 -5.98 1.79
CA GLY A 54 -3.36 -7.04 2.64
C GLY A 54 -2.54 -8.07 1.87
N LEU A 55 -3.06 -8.56 0.73
CA LEU A 55 -2.38 -9.52 -0.14
C LEU A 55 -1.09 -8.91 -0.72
N LEU A 56 -1.14 -7.67 -1.20
CA LEU A 56 0.03 -6.98 -1.72
C LEU A 56 1.07 -6.69 -0.63
N GLY A 57 0.64 -6.28 0.56
CA GLY A 57 1.49 -6.08 1.72
C GLY A 57 2.18 -7.38 2.14
N ALA A 58 1.44 -8.50 2.17
CA ALA A 58 2.00 -9.82 2.45
C ALA A 58 3.02 -10.25 1.38
N LEU A 59 2.76 -9.98 0.10
CA LEU A 59 3.71 -10.23 -0.99
C LEU A 59 4.99 -9.41 -0.84
N LEU A 60 4.87 -8.12 -0.50
CA LEU A 60 6.02 -7.24 -0.23
C LEU A 60 6.87 -7.75 0.94
N VAL A 61 6.22 -8.14 2.05
CA VAL A 61 6.90 -8.74 3.20
C VAL A 61 7.57 -10.06 2.81
N ALA A 62 6.89 -10.94 2.08
CA ALA A 62 7.46 -12.21 1.62
C ALA A 62 8.68 -11.98 0.71
N ALA A 63 8.62 -10.99 -0.19
CA ALA A 63 9.71 -10.63 -1.08
C ALA A 63 10.95 -10.06 -0.36
N ALA A 64 10.80 -9.59 0.88
CA ALA A 64 11.94 -9.23 1.71
C ALA A 64 12.85 -10.45 1.99
N PHE A 65 12.23 -11.63 2.20
CA PHE A 65 12.90 -12.89 2.54
C PHE A 65 13.13 -13.81 1.33
N VAL A 66 12.31 -13.69 0.28
CA VAL A 66 12.35 -14.54 -0.92
C VAL A 66 12.75 -13.69 -2.14
N PRO A 67 14.03 -13.71 -2.56
CA PRO A 67 14.51 -12.85 -3.64
C PRO A 67 13.78 -13.03 -4.98
N ALA A 68 13.31 -14.25 -5.28
CA ALA A 68 12.57 -14.56 -6.49
C ALA A 68 11.24 -13.78 -6.62
N LEU A 69 10.65 -13.33 -5.50
CA LEU A 69 9.39 -12.58 -5.50
C LEU A 69 9.59 -11.06 -5.65
N ARG A 70 10.83 -10.55 -5.55
CA ARG A 70 11.11 -9.11 -5.50
C ARG A 70 10.65 -8.36 -6.73
N GLY A 71 10.89 -8.90 -7.93
CA GLY A 71 10.45 -8.25 -9.17
C GLY A 71 8.94 -8.04 -9.21
N ALA A 72 8.17 -9.10 -8.95
CA ALA A 72 6.72 -9.04 -8.91
C ALA A 72 6.20 -8.09 -7.81
N ALA A 73 6.77 -8.17 -6.61
CA ALA A 73 6.38 -7.33 -5.48
C ALA A 73 6.68 -5.84 -5.72
N LEU A 74 7.83 -5.51 -6.31
CA LEU A 74 8.20 -4.13 -6.66
C LEU A 74 7.27 -3.55 -7.71
N ILE A 75 6.97 -4.30 -8.78
CA ILE A 75 6.05 -3.86 -9.83
C ILE A 75 4.66 -3.64 -9.24
N GLY A 76 4.13 -4.63 -8.50
CA GLY A 76 2.81 -4.53 -7.87
C GLY A 76 2.70 -3.35 -6.89
N GLY A 77 3.71 -3.17 -6.03
CA GLY A 77 3.75 -2.06 -5.07
C GLY A 77 3.81 -0.70 -5.75
N LEU A 78 4.67 -0.54 -6.75
CA LEU A 78 4.79 0.74 -7.47
C LEU A 78 3.52 1.09 -8.25
N VAL A 79 2.94 0.12 -8.96
CA VAL A 79 1.67 0.33 -9.68
C VAL A 79 0.57 0.73 -8.71
N SER A 80 0.48 0.07 -7.54
CA SER A 80 -0.54 0.36 -6.54
C SER A 80 -0.42 1.79 -5.98
N VAL A 81 0.78 2.19 -5.54
CA VAL A 81 1.03 3.50 -4.95
C VAL A 81 0.88 4.61 -5.99
N LEU A 82 1.45 4.45 -7.19
CA LEU A 82 1.34 5.47 -8.25
C LEU A 82 -0.11 5.66 -8.69
N ALA A 83 -0.88 4.58 -8.83
CA ALA A 83 -2.29 4.68 -9.18
C ALA A 83 -3.08 5.48 -8.13
N PHE A 84 -2.87 5.21 -6.84
CA PHE A 84 -3.56 5.94 -5.77
C PHE A 84 -3.13 7.41 -5.70
N LEU A 85 -1.83 7.71 -5.79
CA LEU A 85 -1.34 9.10 -5.78
C LEU A 85 -1.85 9.90 -6.98
N LEU A 86 -1.94 9.30 -8.17
CA LEU A 86 -2.52 9.95 -9.36
C LEU A 86 -4.01 10.25 -9.18
N LEU A 87 -4.78 9.31 -8.60
CA LEU A 87 -6.20 9.53 -8.29
C LEU A 87 -6.39 10.60 -7.21
N ALA A 88 -5.53 10.63 -6.19
CA ALA A 88 -5.57 11.65 -5.15
C ALA A 88 -5.22 13.05 -5.69
N TRP A 89 -4.30 13.11 -6.66
CA TRP A 89 -3.93 14.36 -7.34
C TRP A 89 -5.04 14.89 -8.26
N SER A 90 -5.78 14.00 -8.94
CA SER A 90 -6.88 14.42 -9.81
C SER A 90 -8.16 14.77 -9.05
N ALA A 91 -8.26 14.42 -7.77
CA ALA A 91 -9.39 14.76 -6.92
C ALA A 91 -9.33 16.24 -6.49
N PRO A 92 -10.43 17.01 -6.60
CA PRO A 92 -10.44 18.44 -6.29
C PRO A 92 -10.19 18.73 -4.80
N VAL A 93 -10.72 17.89 -3.89
CA VAL A 93 -10.50 17.97 -2.44
C VAL A 93 -10.61 16.56 -1.85
N TYR A 94 -9.80 16.26 -0.84
CA TYR A 94 -9.95 15.08 0.01
C TYR A 94 -9.78 15.43 1.50
N ASN A 95 -10.34 14.60 2.38
CA ASN A 95 -10.37 14.85 3.82
C ASN A 95 -9.02 14.59 4.52
N GLU A 96 -8.93 14.95 5.81
CA GLU A 96 -7.69 14.78 6.59
C GLU A 96 -7.24 13.32 6.74
N ALA A 97 -8.17 12.39 6.82
CA ALA A 97 -7.86 10.98 6.96
C ALA A 97 -7.22 10.43 5.68
N LEU A 98 -7.78 10.79 4.51
CA LEU A 98 -7.21 10.43 3.22
C LEU A 98 -5.84 11.10 3.02
N ARG A 99 -5.62 12.32 3.55
CA ARG A 99 -4.30 12.96 3.57
C ARG A 99 -3.24 12.12 4.27
N ARG A 100 -3.58 11.44 5.38
CA ARG A 100 -2.65 10.53 6.07
C ARG A 100 -2.29 9.32 5.20
N VAL A 101 -3.26 8.79 4.45
CA VAL A 101 -3.02 7.69 3.49
C VAL A 101 -2.11 8.15 2.35
N VAL A 102 -2.33 9.34 1.80
CA VAL A 102 -1.45 9.93 0.77
C VAL A 102 -0.01 10.08 1.29
N ILE A 103 0.17 10.55 2.53
CA ILE A 103 1.50 10.65 3.15
C ILE A 103 2.14 9.26 3.31
N ALA A 104 1.37 8.26 3.76
CA ALA A 104 1.85 6.89 3.88
C ALA A 104 2.31 6.31 2.52
N ASP A 105 1.57 6.59 1.45
CA ASP A 105 1.90 6.17 0.09
C ASP A 105 3.15 6.90 -0.45
N TRP A 106 3.36 8.18 -0.12
CA TRP A 106 4.62 8.86 -0.42
C TRP A 106 5.82 8.22 0.28
N ILE A 107 5.67 7.80 1.55
CA ILE A 107 6.71 7.09 2.28
C ILE A 107 6.97 5.72 1.64
N ALA A 108 5.92 4.99 1.25
CA ALA A 108 6.05 3.72 0.55
C ALA A 108 6.77 3.89 -0.79
N LEU A 109 6.44 4.93 -1.57
CA LEU A 109 7.12 5.25 -2.84
C LEU A 109 8.61 5.54 -2.62
N ALA A 110 8.94 6.33 -1.59
CA ALA A 110 10.31 6.63 -1.21
C ALA A 110 11.11 5.38 -0.78
N CYS A 111 10.43 4.30 -0.37
CA CYS A 111 11.07 3.00 -0.11
C CYS A 111 11.19 2.15 -1.40
N LEU A 112 10.13 2.09 -2.19
CA LEU A 112 10.03 1.21 -3.37
C LEU A 112 10.94 1.67 -4.52
N VAL A 113 11.09 2.99 -4.74
CA VAL A 113 11.94 3.53 -5.82
C VAL A 113 13.41 3.15 -5.62
N PRO A 114 14.05 3.40 -4.46
CA PRO A 114 15.41 2.94 -4.20
C PRO A 114 15.51 1.41 -4.23
N ALA A 115 14.51 0.68 -3.71
CA ALA A 115 14.51 -0.78 -3.74
C ALA A 115 14.54 -1.31 -5.18
N LEU A 116 13.78 -0.70 -6.09
CA LEU A 116 13.80 -1.03 -7.52
C LEU A 116 15.16 -0.75 -8.14
N VAL A 117 15.72 0.46 -7.92
CA VAL A 117 17.04 0.83 -8.47
C VAL A 117 18.12 -0.13 -8.00
N LEU A 118 18.12 -0.50 -6.71
CA LEU A 118 19.07 -1.46 -6.15
C LEU A 118 18.85 -2.87 -6.73
N HIS A 119 17.59 -3.28 -6.92
CA HIS A 119 17.26 -4.58 -7.50
C HIS A 119 17.79 -4.69 -8.94
N LEU A 120 17.54 -3.69 -9.78
CA LEU A 120 17.99 -3.65 -11.18
C LEU A 120 19.52 -3.61 -11.33
N ARG A 121 20.24 -3.04 -10.35
CA ARG A 121 21.72 -3.05 -10.35
C ARG A 121 22.32 -4.37 -9.86
N SER A 122 21.52 -5.20 -9.19
CA SER A 122 21.97 -6.46 -8.58
C SER A 122 21.55 -7.71 -9.38
N SER A 123 20.66 -7.53 -10.35
CA SER A 123 20.21 -8.53 -11.31
C SER A 123 21.07 -8.48 -12.57
#